data_AF-A0A932XSZ7-F1
#
_entry.id   AF-A0A932XSZ7-F1
#
_cell.length_a   1.000
_cell.length_b   1.000
_cell.length_c   1.000
_cell.angle_alpha   90.00
_cell.angle_beta   90.00
_cell.angle_gamma   90.00
#
_symmetry.space_group_name_H-M   'P 1'
#
loop_
_entity.id
_entity.type
_entity.pdbx_description
1 polymer ?
#
loop_
_entity_poly.entity_id
_entity_poly.type
_entity_poly.pdbx_seq_one_letter_code
_entity_poly.pdbx_strand_id
1 'polypeptide(L)'
;ILPGFFAVVIAQIAAVEYSLPLAAFLQPRFQVSLQVLEAIFFAILAIGIIFLIHFLFQFLSLLVSVEFRPPLNNIGAAIFGGLQFLLFLSLVVSFLSYFQIPFMNQSLMERSISGPYLAPASAQVHDFFIQWFPVSWRAIK
;
A
#
# COMPACT_ATOMS: atom_id res chain seq x y z
N ILE A 1 3.91 -7.38 14.07
CA ILE A 1 2.92 -6.30 13.88
C ILE A 1 3.60 -5.06 13.31
N LEU A 2 4.56 -4.43 14.00
CA LEU A 2 5.36 -3.32 13.47
C LEU A 2 5.95 -3.58 12.05
N PRO A 3 6.61 -4.73 11.79
CA PRO A 3 7.09 -5.06 10.44
C PRO A 3 5.99 -5.06 9.37
N GLY A 4 4.82 -5.60 9.71
CA GLY A 4 3.67 -5.70 8.82
C GLY A 4 3.03 -4.33 8.56
N PHE A 5 2.94 -3.47 9.57
CA PHE A 5 2.49 -2.09 9.41
C PHE A 5 3.38 -1.31 8.43
N PHE A 6 4.70 -1.32 8.64
CA PHE A 6 5.64 -0.66 7.73
C PHE A 6 5.61 -1.28 6.32
N ALA A 7 5.45 -2.60 6.23
CA ALA A 7 5.31 -3.29 4.94
C ALA A 7 4.13 -2.73 4.14
N VAL A 8 2.97 -2.60 4.77
CA VAL A 8 1.77 -2.09 4.11
C VAL A 8 1.91 -0.60 3.75
N VAL A 9 2.44 0.23 4.66
CA VAL A 9 2.65 1.67 4.38
C VAL A 9 3.59 1.89 3.20
N ILE A 10 4.74 1.22 3.19
CA ILE A 10 5.73 1.40 2.11
C ILE A 10 5.19 0.82 0.80
N ALA A 11 4.50 -0.33 0.84
CA ALA A 11 3.86 -0.90 -0.32
C ALA A 11 2.81 0.04 -0.92
N GLN A 12 2.02 0.70 -0.07
CA GLN A 12 1.02 1.66 -0.49
C GLN A 12 1.65 2.89 -1.15
N ILE A 13 2.68 3.47 -0.53
CA ILE A 13 3.39 4.63 -1.10
C ILE A 13 3.98 4.26 -2.46
N ALA A 14 4.70 3.14 -2.53
CA ALA A 14 5.38 2.77 -3.75
C ALA A 14 4.43 2.33 -4.86
N ALA A 15 3.36 1.59 -4.53
CA ALA A 15 2.36 1.20 -5.51
C ALA A 15 1.63 2.42 -6.06
N VAL A 16 1.28 3.41 -5.23
CA VAL A 16 0.64 4.66 -5.68
C VAL A 16 1.61 5.53 -6.51
N GLU A 17 2.86 5.70 -6.06
CA GLU A 17 3.82 6.60 -6.70
C GLU A 17 4.41 6.05 -8.01
N TYR A 18 4.75 4.75 -8.05
CA TYR A 18 5.56 4.17 -9.12
C TYR A 18 4.78 3.32 -10.13
N SER A 19 3.52 2.96 -9.85
CA SER A 19 2.72 2.15 -10.79
C SER A 19 2.50 2.85 -12.13
N LEU A 20 2.09 4.12 -12.12
CA LEU A 20 1.84 4.91 -13.32
C LEU A 20 3.13 5.19 -14.13
N PRO A 21 4.24 5.68 -13.54
CA PRO A 21 5.50 5.85 -14.28
C PRO A 21 6.02 4.55 -14.92
N LEU A 22 5.93 3.42 -14.21
CA LEU A 22 6.36 2.12 -14.74
C LEU A 22 5.45 1.64 -15.88
N ALA A 23 4.13 1.83 -15.74
CA ALA A 23 3.19 1.54 -16.80
C ALA A 23 3.46 2.40 -18.04
N ALA A 24 3.65 3.71 -17.88
CA ALA A 24 3.97 4.62 -18.98
C ALA A 24 5.29 4.26 -19.68
N PHE A 25 6.30 3.78 -18.94
CA PHE A 25 7.57 3.34 -19.51
C PHE A 25 7.44 2.06 -20.37
N LEU A 26 6.48 1.19 -20.07
CA LEU A 26 6.31 -0.09 -20.74
C LEU A 26 5.17 -0.12 -21.76
N GLN A 27 4.25 0.85 -21.72
CA GLN A 27 3.14 0.99 -22.66
C GLN A 27 3.59 0.99 -24.14
N PRO A 28 4.70 1.67 -24.54
CA PRO A 28 5.16 1.64 -25.93
C PRO A 28 5.61 0.26 -26.41
N ARG A 29 5.95 -0.65 -25.48
CA ARG A 29 6.48 -1.98 -25.78
C ARG A 29 5.40 -3.05 -25.89
N PHE A 30 4.25 -2.86 -25.23
CA PHE A 30 3.27 -3.93 -25.04
C PHE A 30 1.91 -3.71 -25.72
N GLN A 31 1.63 -2.57 -26.37
CA GLN A 31 0.33 -2.29 -27.04
C GLN A 31 -0.92 -2.59 -26.16
N VAL A 32 -0.76 -2.60 -24.84
CA VAL A 32 -1.83 -2.81 -23.86
C VAL A 32 -2.30 -1.44 -23.37
N SER A 33 -3.55 -1.33 -22.94
CA SER A 33 -4.07 -0.08 -22.37
C SER A 33 -3.29 0.31 -21.11
N LEU A 34 -3.04 1.61 -20.95
CA LEU A 34 -2.28 2.14 -19.82
C LEU A 34 -2.91 1.74 -18.47
N GLN A 35 -4.24 1.74 -18.40
CA GLN A 35 -5.00 1.37 -17.20
C GLN A 35 -4.75 -0.08 -16.75
N VAL A 36 -4.73 -1.02 -17.70
CA VAL A 36 -4.47 -2.43 -17.37
C VAL A 36 -3.03 -2.61 -16.91
N LEU A 37 -2.10 -1.92 -17.57
CA LEU A 37 -0.68 -2.00 -17.24
C LEU A 37 -0.39 -1.37 -15.87
N GLU A 38 -1.02 -0.24 -15.56
CA GLU A 38 -0.96 0.42 -14.24
C GLU A 38 -1.50 -0.50 -13.15
N ALA A 39 -2.66 -1.14 -13.36
CA ALA A 39 -3.23 -2.09 -12.39
C ALA A 39 -2.28 -3.28 -12.14
N ILE A 40 -1.65 -3.81 -13.20
CA ILE A 40 -0.66 -4.89 -13.08
C ILE A 40 0.56 -4.42 -12.26
N PHE A 41 1.12 -3.24 -12.58
CA PHE A 41 2.27 -2.72 -11.84
C PHE A 41 1.94 -2.36 -10.40
N PHE A 42 0.74 -1.83 -10.14
CA PHE A 42 0.25 -1.58 -8.80
C PHE A 42 0.26 -2.88 -7.98
N ALA A 43 -0.32 -3.97 -8.52
CA ALA A 43 -0.35 -5.26 -7.84
C ALA A 43 1.05 -5.84 -7.61
N ILE A 44 1.91 -5.81 -8.64
CA ILE A 44 3.29 -6.33 -8.54
C ILE A 44 4.09 -5.57 -7.48
N LEU A 45 4.02 -4.23 -7.50
CA LEU A 45 4.72 -3.39 -6.53
C LEU A 45 4.20 -3.63 -5.11
N ALA A 46 2.88 -3.64 -4.93
CA ALA A 46 2.27 -3.84 -3.61
C ALA A 46 2.67 -5.19 -3.01
N ILE A 47 2.48 -6.29 -3.76
CA ILE A 47 2.80 -7.64 -3.31
C ILE A 47 4.31 -7.79 -3.12
N GLY A 48 5.11 -7.32 -4.08
CA GLY A 48 6.56 -7.43 -4.07
C GLY A 48 7.18 -6.73 -2.86
N ILE A 49 6.72 -5.53 -2.52
CA ILE A 49 7.22 -4.77 -1.38
C ILE A 49 6.78 -5.37 -0.05
N ILE A 50 5.52 -5.82 0.06
CA ILE A 50 5.06 -6.52 1.27
C ILE A 50 5.95 -7.73 1.54
N PHE A 51 6.23 -8.52 0.50
CA PHE A 51 7.10 -9.70 0.63
C PHE A 51 8.54 -9.32 0.98
N LEU A 52 9.11 -8.34 0.29
CA LEU A 52 10.49 -7.87 0.52
C LEU A 52 10.70 -7.38 1.94
N ILE A 53 9.76 -6.59 2.48
CA ILE A 53 9.87 -6.04 3.83
C ILE A 53 9.71 -7.14 4.88
N HIS A 54 8.78 -8.08 4.69
CA HIS A 54 8.66 -9.24 5.59
C HIS A 54 9.96 -10.04 5.62
N PHE A 55 10.54 -10.31 4.45
CA PHE A 55 11.82 -11.00 4.33
C PHE A 55 12.95 -10.23 5.02
N LEU A 56 13.05 -8.92 4.80
CA LEU A 56 14.06 -8.06 5.42
C LEU A 56 13.97 -8.10 6.95
N PHE A 57 12.76 -7.96 7.52
CA PHE A 57 12.56 -8.02 8.96
C PHE A 57 12.82 -9.42 9.54
N GLN A 58 12.50 -10.48 8.79
CA GLN A 58 12.84 -11.84 9.19
C GLN A 58 14.36 -12.03 9.28
N PHE A 59 15.11 -11.54 8.28
CA PHE A 59 16.58 -11.53 8.32
C PHE A 59 17.14 -10.69 9.46
N LEU A 60 16.58 -9.50 9.70
CA LEU A 60 16.99 -8.66 10.83
C LEU A 60 16.71 -9.34 12.17
N SER A 61 15.59 -10.06 12.31
CA SER A 61 15.26 -10.79 13.54
C SER A 61 16.21 -11.95 13.81
N LEU A 62 16.76 -12.59 12.76
CA LEU A 62 17.80 -13.60 12.90
C LEU A 62 19.14 -13.00 13.37
N LEU A 63 19.42 -11.74 13.00
CA LEU A 63 20.64 -11.03 13.37
C LEU A 63 20.55 -10.33 14.72
N VAL A 64 19.34 -9.90 15.11
CA VAL A 64 19.09 -9.11 16.31
C VAL A 64 18.00 -9.79 17.13
N SER A 65 18.42 -10.49 18.20
CA SER A 65 17.50 -11.04 19.20
C SER A 65 16.97 -9.91 20.09
N VAL A 66 15.96 -9.18 19.61
CA VAL A 66 15.33 -8.10 20.38
C VAL A 66 14.24 -8.67 21.28
N GLU A 67 14.54 -8.84 22.57
CA GLU A 67 13.53 -9.13 23.59
C GLU A 67 12.70 -7.86 23.91
N PHE A 68 11.45 -7.83 23.46
CA PHE A 68 10.48 -6.80 23.88
C PHE A 68 9.73 -7.25 25.15
N ARG A 69 9.52 -6.32 26.10
CA ARG A 69 8.79 -6.60 27.36
C ARG A 69 7.29 -6.85 27.11
N PRO A 70 6.65 -7.87 27.74
CA PRO A 70 5.32 -8.36 27.35
C PRO A 70 4.09 -7.43 27.50
N PRO A 71 3.94 -6.57 28.54
CA PRO A 71 2.63 -5.95 28.82
C PRO A 71 2.31 -4.71 27.97
N LEU A 72 3.32 -3.91 27.59
CA LEU A 72 3.13 -2.78 26.64
C LEU A 72 2.89 -3.25 25.20
N ASN A 73 3.26 -4.50 24.92
CA ASN A 73 3.16 -5.09 23.59
C ASN A 73 1.71 -5.31 23.16
N ASN A 74 0.79 -5.66 24.08
CA ASN A 74 -0.57 -6.06 23.70
C ASN A 74 -1.49 -4.90 23.27
N ILE A 75 -1.42 -3.75 23.95
CA ILE A 75 -2.24 -2.57 23.57
C ILE A 75 -1.69 -1.94 22.29
N GLY A 76 -0.36 -1.78 22.21
CA GLY A 76 0.29 -1.33 20.98
C GLY A 76 0.02 -2.27 19.81
N ALA A 77 0.09 -3.59 20.04
CA ALA A 77 -0.26 -4.61 19.05
C ALA A 77 -1.69 -4.45 18.52
N ALA A 78 -2.67 -4.22 19.38
CA ALA A 78 -4.06 -4.05 18.98
C ALA A 78 -4.24 -2.79 18.11
N ILE A 79 -3.65 -1.66 18.51
CA ILE A 79 -3.74 -0.39 17.78
C ILE A 79 -3.02 -0.50 16.42
N PHE A 80 -1.75 -0.92 16.41
CA PHE A 80 -0.98 -1.04 15.17
C PHE A 80 -1.51 -2.16 14.26
N GLY A 81 -2.05 -3.24 14.81
CA GLY A 81 -2.69 -4.30 14.05
C GLY A 81 -3.99 -3.84 13.39
N GLY A 82 -4.82 -3.08 14.12
CA GLY A 82 -6.03 -2.47 13.57
C GLY A 82 -5.73 -1.47 12.46
N LEU A 83 -4.73 -0.60 12.67
CA LEU A 83 -4.25 0.33 11.64
C LEU A 83 -3.70 -0.43 10.42
N GLN A 84 -2.87 -1.44 10.62
CA GLN A 84 -2.34 -2.27 9.53
C GLN A 84 -3.49 -2.90 8.72
N PHE A 85 -4.52 -3.41 9.38
CA PHE A 85 -5.68 -4.02 8.71
C PHE A 85 -6.45 -2.99 7.88
N LEU A 86 -6.71 -1.80 8.43
CA LEU A 86 -7.39 -0.71 7.71
C LEU A 86 -6.59 -0.24 6.49
N LEU A 87 -5.27 -0.10 6.63
CA LEU A 87 -4.38 0.26 5.52
C LEU A 87 -4.36 -0.80 4.43
N PHE A 88 -4.29 -2.08 4.82
CA PHE A 88 -4.33 -3.18 3.87
C PHE A 88 -5.66 -3.20 3.10
N LEU A 89 -6.77 -3.01 3.81
CA LEU A 89 -8.10 -2.95 3.21
C LEU A 89 -8.22 -1.75 2.26
N SER A 90 -7.67 -0.59 2.64
CA SER A 90 -7.61 0.60 1.81
C SER A 90 -6.82 0.37 0.52
N LEU A 91 -5.66 -0.30 0.60
CA LEU A 91 -4.85 -0.69 -0.54
C LEU A 91 -5.59 -1.63 -1.50
N VAL A 92 -6.35 -2.60 -0.95
CA VAL A 92 -7.20 -3.49 -1.76
C VAL A 92 -8.31 -2.71 -2.46
N VAL A 93 -8.99 -1.78 -1.76
CA VAL A 93 -10.03 -0.94 -2.36
C VAL A 93 -9.45 -0.07 -3.48
N SER A 94 -8.28 0.52 -3.28
CA SER A 94 -7.57 1.27 -4.34
C SER A 94 -7.26 0.39 -5.54
N PHE A 95 -6.78 -0.84 -5.33
CA PHE A 95 -6.55 -1.79 -6.42
C PHE A 95 -7.84 -2.10 -7.22
N LEU A 96 -8.94 -2.36 -6.52
CA LEU A 96 -10.23 -2.66 -7.16
C LEU A 96 -10.78 -1.50 -7.98
N SER A 97 -10.48 -0.26 -7.60
CA SER A 97 -10.92 0.94 -8.32
C SER A 97 -10.39 1.01 -9.77
N TYR A 98 -9.24 0.39 -10.05
CA TYR A 98 -8.64 0.34 -11.39
C TYR A 98 -9.43 -0.50 -12.39
N PHE A 99 -10.22 -1.47 -11.94
CA PHE A 99 -10.97 -2.35 -12.84
C PHE A 99 -12.27 -1.73 -13.35
N GLN A 100 -12.65 -0.54 -12.87
CA GLN A 100 -13.87 0.21 -13.27
C GLN A 100 -15.14 -0.67 -13.38
N ILE A 101 -15.27 -1.72 -12.56
CA ILE A 101 -16.42 -2.62 -12.62
C ILE A 101 -17.61 -1.90 -11.97
N PRO A 102 -18.68 -1.55 -12.71
CA PRO A 102 -19.76 -0.68 -12.21
C PRO A 102 -20.43 -1.22 -10.95
N PHE A 103 -20.62 -2.54 -10.89
CA PHE A 103 -21.23 -3.23 -9.75
C PHE A 103 -20.39 -3.13 -8.46
N MET A 104 -19.05 -3.18 -8.60
CA MET A 104 -18.14 -3.09 -7.46
C MET A 104 -18.05 -1.66 -6.95
N ASN A 105 -17.97 -0.66 -7.84
CA ASN A 105 -17.91 0.74 -7.44
C ASN A 105 -19.20 1.20 -6.76
N GLN A 106 -20.38 0.83 -7.27
CA GLN A 106 -21.65 1.15 -6.60
C GLN A 106 -21.80 0.42 -5.27
N SER A 107 -21.46 -0.87 -5.19
CA SER A 107 -21.57 -1.61 -3.93
C SER A 107 -20.56 -1.14 -2.87
N LEU A 108 -19.35 -0.76 -3.28
CA LEU A 108 -18.33 -0.23 -2.37
C LEU A 108 -18.61 1.22 -1.98
N MET A 109 -19.07 2.09 -2.89
CA MET A 109 -19.27 3.51 -2.59
C MET A 109 -20.65 3.80 -1.98
N GLU A 110 -21.71 3.10 -2.39
CA GLU A 110 -23.10 3.41 -2.00
C GLU A 110 -23.67 2.46 -0.95
N ARG A 111 -23.19 1.20 -0.89
CA ARG A 111 -23.73 0.19 0.05
C ARG A 111 -22.79 -0.16 1.20
N SER A 112 -21.51 0.20 1.12
CA SER A 112 -20.56 -0.03 2.21
C SER A 112 -20.49 1.17 3.13
N ILE A 113 -20.65 0.93 4.44
CA ILE A 113 -20.47 1.96 5.48
C ILE A 113 -19.01 2.45 5.50
N SER A 114 -18.05 1.60 5.15
CA SER A 114 -16.61 1.89 5.22
C SER A 114 -16.00 2.32 3.89
N GLY A 115 -16.62 2.00 2.75
CA GLY A 115 -16.08 2.29 1.43
C GLY A 115 -15.74 3.76 1.13
N PRO A 116 -16.62 4.74 1.44
CA PRO A 116 -16.28 6.16 1.22
C PRO A 116 -15.15 6.67 2.12
N TYR A 117 -14.81 5.97 3.20
CA TYR A 117 -13.68 6.31 4.07
C TYR A 117 -12.40 5.56 3.71
N LEU A 118 -12.51 4.33 3.21
CA LEU A 118 -11.36 3.48 2.88
C LEU A 118 -10.66 3.89 1.58
N ALA A 119 -11.41 4.33 0.57
CA ALA A 119 -10.81 4.80 -0.69
C ALA A 119 -9.89 6.04 -0.50
N PRO A 120 -10.32 7.11 0.20
CA PRO A 120 -9.45 8.26 0.44
C PRO A 120 -8.39 8.00 1.51
N ALA A 121 -8.59 7.04 2.42
CA ALA A 121 -7.58 6.68 3.42
C ALA A 121 -6.24 6.30 2.76
N SER A 122 -6.27 5.67 1.58
CA SER A 122 -5.06 5.26 0.88
C SER A 122 -4.23 6.48 0.46
N ALA A 123 -4.91 7.46 -0.14
CA ALA A 123 -4.31 8.72 -0.56
C ALA A 123 -3.83 9.54 0.65
N GLN A 124 -4.63 9.64 1.72
CA GLN A 124 -4.26 10.39 2.92
C GLN A 124 -3.01 9.83 3.60
N VAL A 125 -2.91 8.51 3.68
CA VAL A 125 -1.74 7.84 4.27
C VAL A 125 -0.52 8.05 3.38
N HIS A 126 -0.68 7.93 2.06
CA HIS A 126 0.37 8.29 1.11
C HIS A 126 0.82 9.76 1.32
N ASP A 127 -0.09 10.72 1.30
CA ASP A 127 0.19 12.16 1.46
C ASP A 127 0.85 12.48 2.80
N PHE A 128 0.44 11.80 3.87
CA PHE A 128 1.04 11.94 5.19
C PHE A 128 2.48 11.43 5.20
N PHE A 129 2.72 10.21 4.72
CA PHE A 129 4.04 9.58 4.81
C PHE A 129 5.03 10.06 3.75
N ILE A 130 4.57 10.43 2.55
CA ILE A 130 5.45 10.92 1.48
C ILE A 130 6.19 12.20 1.87
N GLN A 131 5.68 12.99 2.83
CA GLN A 131 6.38 14.15 3.39
C GLN A 131 7.67 13.78 4.13
N TRP A 132 7.75 12.56 4.64
CA TRP A 132 8.89 12.05 5.41
C TRP A 132 9.91 11.33 4.52
N PHE A 133 9.55 11.02 3.28
CA PHE A 133 10.47 10.46 2.29
C PHE A 133 11.12 11.60 1.49
N PRO A 134 12.46 11.64 1.40
CA PRO A 134 13.16 12.56 0.52
C PRO A 134 12.98 12.13 -0.94
N VAL A 135 11.85 12.49 -1.52
CA VAL A 135 11.52 12.23 -2.93
C VAL A 135 12.18 13.34 -3.77
N SER A 136 13.44 13.12 -4.16
CA SER A 136 14.29 14.10 -4.84
C SER A 136 13.84 14.51 -6.26
N TRP A 137 12.88 13.80 -6.85
CA TRP A 137 12.33 14.11 -8.19
C TRP A 137 11.14 15.08 -8.21
N ARG A 138 10.66 15.59 -7.06
CA ARG A 138 9.55 16.59 -7.01
C ARG A 138 9.88 17.97 -7.61
N ALA A 139 11.12 18.19 -8.07
CA ALA A 139 11.57 19.46 -8.65
C ALA A 139 11.18 19.66 -10.13
N ILE A 140 10.34 18.78 -10.70
CA ILE A 140 9.80 18.97 -12.07
C ILE A 140 8.28 19.07 -11.98
N LYS A 141 7.79 20.25 -11.61
CA LYS A 141 6.47 20.75 -11.99
C LYS A 141 6.67 22.03 -12.78
#